data_AF-F3G898-F1
#
_entry.id   AF-F3G898-F1
#
_cell.length_a   1.000
_cell.length_b   1.000
_cell.length_c   1.000
_cell.angle_alpha   90.00
_cell.angle_beta   90.00
_cell.angle_gamma   90.00
#
_symmetry.space_group_name_H-M   'P 1'
#
loop_
_entity.id
_entity.type
_entity.pdbx_description
1 polymer ?
#
loop_
_entity_poly.entity_id
_entity_poly.type
_entity_poly.pdbx_seq_one_letter_code
_entity_poly.pdbx_strand_id
1 'polypeptide(L)'
;MSKNSIWYLAGPFHQYKEDVKALAKEHGLRIVDANATNDRDGEAKDVPDVTIKEAPKVLIVDGASSGADAEVFRAELALISAITESFTRKDLSRPDGELGPVAESLFQTFDAVNHGVQSLRNERDGEAEKVIRLQKQVDDLQLQIEKTSQADAEAKEIADLKAKLDAANVTYRVNASKESLQKQVDELGKP
;
A
#
# COMPACT_ATOMS: atom_id res chain seq x y z
N MET A 1 -30.93 -68.39 5.65
CA MET A 1 -31.01 -66.92 5.56
C MET A 1 -29.74 -66.44 4.89
N SER A 2 -29.77 -66.17 3.60
CA SER A 2 -28.61 -65.62 2.89
C SER A 2 -28.25 -64.30 3.55
N LYS A 3 -27.06 -64.23 4.17
CA LYS A 3 -26.52 -62.99 4.73
C LYS A 3 -26.04 -62.14 3.58
N ASN A 4 -26.96 -61.40 2.97
CA ASN A 4 -26.61 -60.34 2.03
C ASN A 4 -25.63 -59.40 2.73
N SER A 5 -24.43 -59.28 2.17
CA SER A 5 -23.29 -58.57 2.78
C SER A 5 -22.61 -57.65 1.77
N ILE A 6 -23.22 -57.43 0.60
CA ILE A 6 -22.66 -56.57 -0.44
C ILE A 6 -23.26 -55.18 -0.31
N TRP A 7 -22.41 -54.18 -0.25
CA TRP A 7 -22.81 -52.77 -0.30
C TRP A 7 -22.40 -52.20 -1.66
N TYR A 8 -23.40 -51.94 -2.51
CA TYR A 8 -23.18 -51.32 -3.81
C TYR A 8 -23.07 -49.81 -3.66
N LEU A 9 -21.86 -49.28 -3.73
CA LEU A 9 -21.56 -47.86 -3.60
C LEU A 9 -20.95 -47.35 -4.90
N ALA A 10 -21.38 -46.18 -5.40
CA ALA A 10 -20.85 -45.63 -6.64
C ALA A 10 -19.41 -45.14 -6.46
N GLY A 11 -18.48 -45.62 -7.29
CA GLY A 11 -17.14 -45.05 -7.38
C GLY A 11 -17.15 -43.61 -7.96
N PRO A 12 -16.10 -42.80 -7.73
CA PRO A 12 -14.88 -43.10 -6.97
C PRO A 12 -14.99 -42.79 -5.46
N PHE A 13 -14.59 -43.74 -4.61
CA PHE A 13 -14.84 -43.73 -3.15
C PHE A 13 -14.21 -42.56 -2.36
N HIS A 14 -13.26 -41.83 -2.93
CA HIS A 14 -12.70 -40.63 -2.29
C HIS A 14 -13.67 -39.43 -2.29
N GLN A 15 -14.75 -39.50 -3.08
CA GLN A 15 -15.76 -38.46 -3.16
C GLN A 15 -16.65 -38.37 -1.92
N TYR A 16 -16.65 -39.39 -1.04
CA TYR A 16 -17.46 -39.39 0.18
C TYR A 16 -16.74 -38.69 1.33
N LYS A 17 -17.52 -38.07 2.22
CA LYS A 17 -17.03 -37.40 3.44
C LYS A 17 -16.50 -38.43 4.43
N GLU A 18 -17.22 -39.53 4.55
CA GLU A 18 -16.95 -40.62 5.45
C GLU A 18 -15.89 -41.58 4.88
N ASP A 19 -15.19 -42.30 5.77
CA ASP A 19 -14.34 -43.42 5.35
C ASP A 19 -15.22 -44.64 5.06
N VAL A 20 -15.67 -44.72 3.81
CA VAL A 20 -16.57 -45.77 3.34
C VAL A 20 -15.96 -47.17 3.53
N LYS A 21 -14.63 -47.31 3.52
CA LYS A 21 -13.94 -48.59 3.74
C LYS A 21 -13.97 -48.98 5.22
N ALA A 22 -13.79 -48.02 6.12
CA ALA A 22 -13.92 -48.26 7.56
C ALA A 22 -15.36 -48.64 7.93
N LEU A 23 -16.36 -47.91 7.39
CA LEU A 23 -17.79 -48.20 7.58
C LEU A 23 -18.16 -49.59 7.08
N ALA A 24 -17.72 -49.98 5.88
CA ALA A 24 -17.99 -51.32 5.38
C ALA A 24 -17.38 -52.40 6.29
N LYS A 25 -16.18 -52.18 6.82
CA LYS A 25 -15.53 -53.14 7.73
C LYS A 25 -16.24 -53.25 9.07
N GLU A 26 -16.71 -52.14 9.63
CA GLU A 26 -17.46 -52.10 10.90
C GLU A 26 -18.80 -52.85 10.79
N HIS A 27 -19.50 -52.67 9.67
CA HIS A 27 -20.78 -53.32 9.39
C HIS A 27 -20.66 -54.73 8.77
N GLY A 28 -19.43 -55.22 8.57
CA GLY A 28 -19.18 -56.54 7.96
C GLY A 28 -19.60 -56.65 6.49
N LEU A 29 -19.61 -55.51 5.77
CA LEU A 29 -20.01 -55.37 4.38
C LEU A 29 -18.81 -55.40 3.42
N ARG A 30 -19.05 -55.89 2.20
CA ARG A 30 -18.10 -55.83 1.08
C ARG A 30 -18.57 -54.78 0.08
N ILE A 31 -17.74 -53.77 -0.16
CA ILE A 31 -18.06 -52.71 -1.12
C ILE A 31 -17.85 -53.25 -2.53
N VAL A 32 -18.87 -53.11 -3.38
CA VAL A 32 -18.78 -53.33 -4.82
C VAL A 32 -19.16 -52.02 -5.51
N ASP A 33 -18.45 -51.67 -6.58
CA ASP A 33 -18.76 -50.46 -7.35
C ASP A 33 -20.11 -50.66 -8.06
N ALA A 34 -21.08 -49.80 -7.71
CA ALA A 34 -22.41 -49.82 -8.31
C ALA A 34 -22.39 -49.51 -9.81
N ASN A 35 -21.36 -48.84 -10.32
CA ASN A 35 -21.25 -48.52 -11.75
C ASN A 35 -20.69 -49.68 -12.60
N ALA A 36 -20.11 -50.71 -11.95
CA ALA A 36 -19.47 -51.83 -12.63
C ALA A 36 -20.41 -53.01 -12.91
N THR A 37 -21.61 -53.02 -12.31
CA THR A 37 -22.59 -54.10 -12.47
C THR A 37 -24.02 -53.55 -12.42
N ASN A 38 -24.85 -54.02 -13.36
CA ASN A 38 -26.29 -53.70 -13.38
C ASN A 38 -27.09 -54.59 -12.42
N ASP A 39 -26.53 -55.74 -12.04
CA ASP A 39 -27.16 -56.70 -11.14
C ASP A 39 -26.72 -56.44 -9.69
N ARG A 40 -27.70 -56.36 -8.79
CA ARG A 40 -27.50 -56.08 -7.36
C ARG A 40 -27.72 -57.32 -6.49
N ASP A 41 -27.27 -58.47 -6.99
CA ASP A 41 -27.40 -59.73 -6.25
C ASP A 41 -26.59 -59.66 -4.94
N GLY A 42 -27.16 -60.19 -3.86
CA GLY A 42 -26.55 -60.16 -2.52
C GLY A 42 -26.49 -58.79 -1.83
N GLU A 43 -27.21 -57.76 -2.32
CA GLU A 43 -27.25 -56.42 -1.72
C GLU A 43 -27.77 -56.45 -0.27
N ALA A 44 -26.97 -55.93 0.65
CA ALA A 44 -27.32 -55.81 2.06
C ALA A 44 -28.53 -54.88 2.23
N LYS A 45 -29.48 -55.28 3.08
CA LYS A 45 -30.69 -54.50 3.35
C LYS A 45 -30.45 -53.30 4.25
N ASP A 46 -29.38 -53.34 5.02
CA ASP A 46 -28.99 -52.33 5.99
C ASP A 46 -27.58 -51.86 5.62
N VAL A 47 -27.50 -50.67 5.01
CA VAL A 47 -26.26 -50.07 4.53
C VAL A 47 -26.08 -48.69 5.18
N PRO A 48 -24.85 -48.32 5.54
CA PRO A 48 -24.57 -46.98 6.09
C PRO A 48 -24.93 -45.87 5.10
N ASP A 49 -25.51 -44.78 5.61
CA ASP A 49 -25.73 -43.57 4.84
C ASP A 49 -24.43 -42.78 4.69
N VAL A 50 -24.11 -42.32 3.49
CA VAL A 50 -22.84 -41.64 3.16
C VAL A 50 -23.09 -40.40 2.34
N THR A 51 -22.35 -39.34 2.67
CA THR A 51 -22.52 -38.03 2.05
C THR A 51 -21.40 -37.75 1.07
N ILE A 52 -21.73 -37.33 -0.14
CA ILE A 52 -20.75 -36.88 -1.12
C ILE A 52 -20.17 -35.53 -0.65
N LYS A 53 -18.83 -35.43 -0.58
CA LYS A 53 -18.10 -34.18 -0.40
C LYS A 53 -18.57 -33.23 -1.50
N GLU A 54 -18.94 -32.01 -1.13
CA GLU A 54 -19.08 -30.96 -2.12
C GLU A 54 -17.76 -30.87 -2.88
N ALA A 55 -17.82 -31.15 -4.19
CA ALA A 55 -16.63 -31.07 -5.02
C ALA A 55 -16.07 -29.65 -4.91
N PRO A 56 -14.73 -29.47 -4.92
CA PRO A 56 -14.20 -28.14 -5.16
C PRO A 56 -14.84 -27.65 -6.46
N LYS A 57 -15.46 -26.46 -6.44
CA LYS A 57 -15.86 -25.74 -7.65
C LYS A 57 -14.58 -25.39 -8.42
N VAL A 58 -14.05 -26.36 -9.15
CA VAL A 58 -13.10 -26.11 -10.20
C VAL A 58 -13.95 -25.82 -11.42
N LEU A 59 -13.81 -24.60 -11.96
CA LEU A 59 -14.40 -24.23 -13.24
C LEU A 59 -13.74 -25.07 -14.34
N ILE A 60 -14.34 -26.22 -14.62
CA ILE A 60 -14.07 -26.98 -15.83
C ILE A 60 -14.79 -26.22 -16.94
N VAL A 61 -14.03 -25.57 -17.83
CA VAL A 61 -14.55 -25.18 -19.15
C VAL A 61 -14.73 -26.49 -19.91
N ASP A 62 -15.84 -27.17 -19.65
CA ASP A 62 -16.25 -28.29 -20.46
C ASP A 62 -16.63 -27.72 -21.82
N GLY A 63 -16.19 -28.34 -22.92
CA GLY A 63 -16.43 -27.89 -24.30
C GLY A 63 -17.91 -27.89 -24.70
N ALA A 64 -18.80 -28.16 -23.76
CA ALA A 64 -20.25 -28.13 -23.84
C ALA A 64 -20.89 -26.93 -23.10
N SER A 65 -20.12 -25.91 -22.69
CA SER A 65 -20.71 -24.66 -22.20
C SER A 65 -21.55 -24.03 -23.32
N SER A 66 -22.86 -24.01 -23.10
CA SER A 66 -23.83 -23.22 -23.86
C SER A 66 -23.23 -21.85 -24.19
N GLY A 67 -23.25 -21.44 -25.46
CA GLY A 67 -22.58 -20.21 -25.93
C GLY A 67 -22.93 -18.92 -25.16
N ALA A 68 -24.03 -18.94 -24.39
CA ALA A 68 -24.43 -17.90 -23.45
C ALA A 68 -23.40 -17.63 -22.34
N ASP A 69 -22.78 -18.65 -21.75
CA ASP A 69 -21.81 -18.46 -20.66
C ASP A 69 -20.54 -17.78 -21.19
N ALA A 70 -20.08 -18.20 -22.39
CA ALA A 70 -18.92 -17.61 -23.05
C ALA A 70 -19.15 -16.14 -23.45
N GLU A 71 -20.38 -15.75 -23.77
CA GLU A 71 -20.73 -14.37 -24.09
C GLU A 71 -20.72 -13.48 -22.85
N VAL A 72 -21.26 -13.96 -21.72
CA VAL A 72 -21.18 -13.26 -20.43
C VAL A 72 -19.72 -13.05 -20.00
N PHE A 73 -18.87 -14.08 -20.13
CA PHE A 73 -17.45 -13.94 -19.82
C PHE A 73 -16.72 -12.96 -20.74
N ARG A 74 -17.04 -12.95 -22.04
CA ARG A 74 -16.47 -11.98 -22.98
C ARG A 74 -16.89 -10.55 -22.63
N ALA A 75 -18.14 -10.35 -22.23
CA ALA A 75 -18.62 -9.05 -21.77
C ALA A 75 -17.87 -8.57 -20.51
N GLU A 76 -17.70 -9.45 -19.51
CA GLU A 76 -16.94 -9.12 -18.29
C GLU A 76 -15.47 -8.78 -18.60
N LEU A 77 -14.82 -9.55 -19.48
CA LEU A 77 -13.44 -9.25 -19.91
C LEU A 77 -13.33 -7.92 -20.67
N ALA A 78 -14.34 -7.54 -21.45
CA ALA A 78 -14.38 -6.25 -22.12
C ALA A 78 -14.47 -5.10 -21.11
N LEU A 79 -15.29 -5.24 -20.06
CA LEU A 79 -15.39 -4.27 -18.97
C LEU A 79 -14.07 -4.14 -18.19
N ILE A 80 -13.44 -5.26 -17.85
CA ILE A 80 -12.12 -5.30 -17.20
C ILE A 80 -11.05 -4.59 -18.06
N SER A 81 -11.08 -4.84 -19.36
CA SER A 81 -10.15 -4.20 -20.30
C SER A 81 -10.38 -2.68 -20.34
N ALA A 82 -11.64 -2.24 -20.38
CA ALA A 82 -11.98 -0.81 -20.35
C ALA A 82 -11.52 -0.11 -19.06
N ILE A 83 -11.70 -0.74 -17.89
CA ILE A 83 -11.22 -0.22 -16.59
C ILE A 83 -9.69 -0.11 -16.60
N THR A 84 -9.01 -1.13 -17.12
CA THR A 84 -7.54 -1.16 -17.16
C THR A 84 -6.98 -0.11 -18.11
N GLU A 85 -7.62 0.09 -19.27
CA GLU A 85 -7.25 1.12 -20.23
C GLU A 85 -7.43 2.54 -19.67
N SER A 86 -8.55 2.82 -18.98
CA SER A 86 -8.77 4.14 -18.36
C SER A 86 -7.78 4.40 -17.23
N PHE A 87 -7.49 3.40 -16.40
CA PHE A 87 -6.43 3.52 -15.40
C PHE A 87 -5.06 3.82 -16.03
N THR A 88 -4.74 3.16 -17.14
CA THR A 88 -3.47 3.36 -17.87
C THR A 88 -3.37 4.78 -18.44
N ARG A 89 -4.49 5.36 -18.89
CA ARG A 89 -4.58 6.77 -19.31
C ARG A 89 -4.55 7.77 -18.16
N LYS A 90 -4.55 7.28 -16.90
CA LYS A 90 -4.63 8.07 -15.66
C LYS A 90 -5.95 8.84 -15.54
N ASP A 91 -7.00 8.35 -16.18
CA ASP A 91 -8.35 8.92 -16.19
C ASP A 91 -9.40 7.87 -15.79
N LEU A 92 -9.07 7.07 -14.76
CA LEU A 92 -9.91 5.97 -14.28
C LEU A 92 -11.39 6.36 -14.29
N SER A 93 -12.12 5.72 -15.17
CA SER A 93 -13.54 5.97 -15.42
C SER A 93 -14.28 4.65 -15.33
N ARG A 94 -15.49 4.73 -14.76
CA ARG A 94 -16.38 3.58 -14.67
C ARG A 94 -16.93 3.30 -16.07
N PRO A 95 -16.76 2.09 -16.62
CA PRO A 95 -17.37 1.72 -17.89
C PRO A 95 -18.90 1.80 -17.83
N ASP A 96 -19.51 2.05 -18.99
CA ASP A 96 -20.96 1.99 -19.13
C ASP A 96 -21.45 0.53 -19.01
N GLY A 97 -22.48 0.31 -18.19
CA GLY A 97 -23.11 -1.00 -17.99
C GLY A 97 -23.07 -1.49 -16.55
N GLU A 98 -23.71 -2.65 -16.32
CA GLU A 98 -23.63 -3.35 -15.04
C GLU A 98 -22.27 -4.05 -14.94
N LEU A 99 -21.49 -3.70 -13.92
CA LEU A 99 -20.22 -4.35 -13.67
C LEU A 99 -20.47 -5.69 -12.98
N GLY A 100 -19.89 -6.76 -13.52
CA GLY A 100 -19.79 -8.01 -12.79
C GLY A 100 -18.88 -7.86 -11.57
N PRO A 101 -18.87 -8.87 -10.68
CA PRO A 101 -18.18 -8.79 -9.39
C PRO A 101 -16.66 -8.60 -9.53
N VAL A 102 -16.05 -9.08 -10.63
CA VAL A 102 -14.62 -8.95 -10.85
C VAL A 102 -14.29 -7.56 -11.38
N ALA A 103 -15.04 -7.07 -12.37
CA ALA A 103 -14.89 -5.71 -12.90
C ALA A 103 -15.15 -4.65 -11.80
N GLU A 104 -16.18 -4.83 -10.98
CA GLU A 104 -16.48 -3.93 -9.85
C GLU A 104 -15.35 -3.91 -8.83
N SER A 105 -14.83 -5.07 -8.42
CA SER A 105 -13.72 -5.16 -7.46
C SER A 105 -12.44 -4.51 -8.00
N LEU A 106 -12.14 -4.72 -9.29
CA LEU A 106 -11.01 -4.08 -9.96
C LEU A 106 -11.16 -2.55 -9.97
N PHE A 107 -12.34 -2.05 -10.35
CA PHE A 107 -12.63 -0.62 -10.39
C PHE A 107 -12.46 0.02 -9.01
N GLN A 108 -13.08 -0.56 -7.97
CA GLN A 108 -12.97 -0.06 -6.59
C GLN A 108 -11.52 -0.04 -6.09
N THR A 109 -10.74 -1.08 -6.41
CA THR A 109 -9.32 -1.14 -6.04
C THR A 109 -8.53 -0.02 -6.72
N PHE A 110 -8.71 0.15 -8.03
CA PHE A 110 -8.03 1.22 -8.77
C PHE A 110 -8.48 2.62 -8.32
N ASP A 111 -9.74 2.79 -7.96
CA ASP A 111 -10.28 4.05 -7.47
C ASP A 111 -9.68 4.40 -6.11
N ALA A 112 -9.60 3.43 -5.19
CA ALA A 112 -8.94 3.62 -3.90
C ALA A 112 -7.44 3.96 -4.05
N VAL A 113 -6.74 3.28 -4.98
CA VAL A 113 -5.34 3.60 -5.29
C VAL A 113 -5.20 5.01 -5.85
N ASN A 114 -6.08 5.42 -6.78
CA ASN A 114 -6.05 6.76 -7.35
C ASN A 114 -6.26 7.83 -6.27
N HIS A 115 -7.25 7.66 -5.40
CA HIS A 115 -7.48 8.55 -4.25
C HIS A 115 -6.27 8.59 -3.31
N GLY A 116 -5.67 7.44 -3.00
CA GLY A 116 -4.45 7.37 -2.19
C GLY A 116 -3.27 8.13 -2.81
N VAL A 117 -3.05 7.98 -4.12
CA VAL A 117 -2.00 8.70 -4.85
C VAL A 117 -2.26 10.21 -4.85
N GLN A 118 -3.50 10.66 -4.99
CA GLN A 118 -3.82 12.08 -4.90
C GLN A 118 -3.58 12.64 -3.49
N SER A 119 -3.92 11.88 -2.43
CA SER A 119 -3.59 12.28 -1.05
C SER A 119 -2.07 12.44 -0.87
N LEU A 120 -1.29 11.44 -1.32
CA LEU A 120 0.17 11.49 -1.23
C LEU A 120 0.77 12.66 -2.01
N ARG A 121 0.20 13.02 -3.16
CA ARG A 121 0.63 14.21 -3.92
C ARG A 121 0.38 15.49 -3.13
N ASN A 122 -0.81 15.64 -2.56
CA ASN A 122 -1.15 16.81 -1.75
C ASN A 122 -0.25 16.92 -0.52
N GLU A 123 0.02 15.81 0.16
CA GLU A 123 0.94 15.76 1.30
C GLU A 123 2.38 16.11 0.91
N ARG A 124 2.89 15.51 -0.17
CA ARG A 124 4.22 15.82 -0.71
C ARG A 124 4.34 17.30 -1.05
N ASP A 125 3.35 17.86 -1.72
CA ASP A 125 3.37 19.26 -2.15
C ASP A 125 3.31 20.19 -0.92
N GLY A 126 2.46 19.87 0.06
CA GLY A 126 2.42 20.59 1.34
C GLY A 126 3.73 20.51 2.13
N GLU A 127 4.43 19.37 2.09
CA GLU A 127 5.73 19.22 2.74
C GLU A 127 6.84 19.97 1.99
N ALA A 128 6.82 19.96 0.65
CA ALA A 128 7.74 20.75 -0.16
C ALA A 128 7.61 22.26 0.15
N GLU A 129 6.39 22.77 0.33
CA GLU A 129 6.18 24.14 0.76
C GLU A 129 6.71 24.42 2.17
N LYS A 130 6.54 23.47 3.12
CA LYS A 130 7.10 23.61 4.47
C LYS A 130 8.63 23.66 4.42
N VAL A 131 9.27 22.82 3.63
CA VAL A 131 10.73 22.83 3.44
C VAL A 131 11.19 24.18 2.91
N ILE A 132 10.51 24.75 1.91
CA ILE A 132 10.83 26.08 1.38
C ILE A 132 10.70 27.15 2.48
N ARG A 133 9.63 27.12 3.28
CA ARG A 133 9.44 28.08 4.39
C ARG A 133 10.51 27.94 5.47
N LEU A 134 10.84 26.71 5.85
CA LEU A 134 11.86 26.44 6.85
C LEU A 134 13.25 26.85 6.36
N GLN A 135 13.57 26.60 5.09
CA GLN A 135 14.85 27.04 4.52
C GLN A 135 14.98 28.56 4.58
N LYS A 136 13.93 29.29 4.22
CA LYS A 136 13.93 30.76 4.34
C LYS A 136 14.14 31.21 5.78
N GLN A 137 13.50 30.56 6.75
CA GLN A 137 13.70 30.88 8.17
C GLN A 137 15.13 30.61 8.63
N VAL A 138 15.75 29.51 8.15
CA VAL A 138 17.16 29.21 8.43
C VAL A 138 18.06 30.31 7.85
N ASP A 139 17.83 30.72 6.61
CA ASP A 139 18.62 31.77 5.96
C ASP A 139 18.47 33.12 6.70
N ASP A 140 17.24 33.49 7.07
CA ASP A 140 16.96 34.72 7.83
C ASP A 140 17.64 34.70 9.20
N LEU A 141 17.62 33.56 9.91
CA LEU A 141 18.30 33.41 11.20
C LEU A 141 19.82 33.47 11.06
N GLN A 142 20.39 32.85 10.02
CA GLN A 142 21.82 32.93 9.73
C GLN A 142 22.25 34.39 9.49
N LEU A 143 21.48 35.14 8.71
CA LEU A 143 21.72 36.57 8.49
C LEU A 143 21.62 37.40 9.78
N GLN A 144 20.71 37.05 10.69
CA GLN A 144 20.61 37.73 11.99
C GLN A 144 21.81 37.42 12.89
N ILE A 145 22.26 36.16 12.93
CA ILE A 145 23.46 35.76 13.68
C ILE A 145 24.68 36.51 13.15
N GLU A 146 24.86 36.58 11.83
CA GLU A 146 26.00 37.27 11.23
C GLU A 146 25.98 38.77 11.55
N LYS A 147 24.83 39.43 11.40
CA LYS A 147 24.69 40.86 11.77
C LYS A 147 24.99 41.11 13.24
N THR A 148 24.53 40.24 14.13
CA THR A 148 24.77 40.37 15.57
C THR A 148 26.26 40.19 15.88
N SER A 149 26.91 39.19 15.27
CA SER A 149 28.35 38.97 15.44
C SER A 149 29.21 40.13 14.93
N GLN A 150 28.81 40.77 13.82
CA GLN A 150 29.49 41.96 13.31
C GLN A 150 29.30 43.15 14.25
N ALA A 151 28.09 43.36 14.77
CA ALA A 151 27.83 44.42 15.75
C ALA A 151 28.65 44.23 17.04
N ASP A 152 28.76 43.00 17.54
CA ASP A 152 29.56 42.67 18.72
C ASP A 152 31.06 42.89 18.47
N ALA A 153 31.57 42.48 17.29
CA ALA A 153 32.96 42.71 16.90
C ALA A 153 33.27 44.21 16.77
N GLU A 154 32.39 44.98 16.11
CA GLU A 154 32.54 46.44 16.00
C GLU A 154 32.49 47.13 17.36
N ALA A 155 31.58 46.72 18.26
CA ALA A 155 31.50 47.26 19.60
C ALA A 155 32.79 47.01 20.40
N LYS A 156 33.37 45.82 20.26
CA LYS A 156 34.66 45.47 20.88
C LYS A 156 35.80 46.31 20.32
N GLU A 157 35.90 46.45 19.00
CA GLU A 157 36.93 47.28 18.37
C GLU A 157 36.81 48.76 18.77
N ILE A 158 35.60 49.30 18.85
CA ILE A 158 35.37 50.67 19.35
C ILE A 158 35.83 50.81 20.79
N ALA A 159 35.54 49.82 21.66
CA ALA A 159 35.98 49.84 23.04
C ALA A 159 37.52 49.81 23.15
N ASP A 160 38.18 48.98 22.34
CA ASP A 160 39.64 48.89 22.29
C ASP A 160 40.29 50.20 21.79
N LEU A 161 39.69 50.87 20.79
CA LEU A 161 40.15 52.18 20.32
C LEU A 161 40.00 53.26 21.38
N LYS A 162 38.85 53.29 22.07
CA LYS A 162 38.62 54.23 23.19
C LYS A 162 39.65 54.03 24.30
N ALA A 163 39.91 52.79 24.70
CA ALA A 163 40.91 52.47 25.72
C ALA A 163 42.33 52.95 25.34
N LYS A 164 42.72 52.86 24.06
CA LYS A 164 44.00 53.41 23.57
C LYS A 164 44.08 54.93 23.67
N LEU A 165 43.00 55.63 23.28
CA LEU A 165 42.93 57.09 23.39
C LEU A 165 42.94 57.54 24.85
N ASP A 166 42.22 56.83 25.73
CA ASP A 166 42.20 57.09 27.17
C ASP A 166 43.60 56.90 27.78
N ALA A 167 44.33 55.85 27.39
CA ALA A 167 45.71 55.63 27.84
C ALA A 167 46.68 56.72 27.37
N ALA A 168 46.41 57.35 26.22
CA ALA A 168 47.15 58.50 25.70
C ALA A 168 46.61 59.85 26.20
N ASN A 169 45.59 59.85 27.06
CA ASN A 169 44.94 61.03 27.62
C ASN A 169 44.31 61.97 26.56
N VAL A 170 43.88 61.41 25.41
CA VAL A 170 43.23 62.12 24.31
C VAL A 170 41.72 62.15 24.51
N THR A 171 41.13 63.35 24.46
CA THR A 171 39.66 63.50 24.57
C THR A 171 38.97 63.19 23.25
N TYR A 172 37.95 62.33 23.28
CA TYR A 172 37.10 62.00 22.13
C TYR A 172 35.61 62.25 22.42
N ARG A 173 34.79 62.31 21.36
CA ARG A 173 33.33 62.40 21.51
C ARG A 173 32.75 61.03 21.87
N VAL A 174 31.82 60.99 22.84
CA VAL A 174 31.20 59.74 23.34
C VAL A 174 30.58 58.89 22.22
N ASN A 175 29.95 59.55 21.23
CA ASN A 175 29.32 58.94 20.05
C ASN A 175 30.17 59.08 18.77
N ALA A 176 31.50 59.17 18.88
CA ALA A 176 32.37 59.18 17.73
C ALA A 176 32.24 57.85 16.95
N SER A 177 32.25 57.93 15.61
CA SER A 177 32.25 56.74 14.76
C SER A 177 33.58 55.99 14.89
N LYS A 178 33.55 54.68 14.63
CA LYS A 178 34.74 53.81 14.60
C LYS A 178 35.87 54.41 13.77
N GLU A 179 35.56 54.91 12.58
CA GLU A 179 36.54 55.51 11.67
C GLU A 179 37.14 56.82 12.22
N SER A 180 36.34 57.60 12.95
CA SER A 180 36.83 58.83 13.60
C SER A 180 37.79 58.52 14.75
N LEU A 181 37.46 57.50 15.56
CA LEU A 181 38.33 57.01 16.64
C LEU A 181 39.63 56.42 16.07
N GLN A 182 39.54 55.63 14.99
CA GLN A 182 40.71 55.05 14.34
C GLN A 182 41.68 56.12 13.85
N LYS A 183 41.20 57.17 13.18
CA LYS A 183 42.04 58.28 12.71
C LYS A 183 42.80 58.97 13.86
N GLN A 184 42.15 59.18 14.99
CA GLN A 184 42.81 59.78 16.17
C GLN A 184 43.88 58.87 16.75
N VAL A 185 43.63 57.55 16.80
CA VAL A 185 44.64 56.57 17.22
C VAL A 185 45.82 56.54 16.25
N ASP A 186 45.58 56.64 14.94
CA ASP A 186 46.64 56.64 13.93
C ASP A 186 47.50 57.92 14.00
N GLU A 187 46.91 59.06 14.39
CA GLU A 187 47.63 60.32 14.59
C GLU A 187 48.57 60.29 15.80
N LEU A 188 48.26 59.50 16.85
CA LEU A 188 49.18 59.27 17.97
C LEU A 188 50.48 58.56 17.57
N GLY A 189 50.44 57.77 16.50
CA GLY A 189 51.58 57.01 15.99
C GLY A 189 52.43 57.75 14.96
N LYS A 190 52.06 58.99 14.59
CA LYS A 190 52.88 59.80 13.68
C LYS A 190 53.98 60.52 14.47
N PRO A 191 55.24 60.48 13.99
CA PRO A 191 56.40 61.03 14.67
C PRO A 191 56.41 62.56 14.75
#